data_AF-A0A6C0U196-F1
#
_entry.id   AF-A0A6C0U196-F1
#
_cell.length_a   1.000
_cell.length_b   1.000
_cell.length_c   1.000
_cell.angle_alpha   90.00
_cell.angle_beta   90.00
_cell.angle_gamma   90.00
#
_symmetry.space_group_name_H-M   'P 1'
#
loop_
_entity.id
_entity.type
_entity.pdbx_description
1 polymer ?
#
loop_
_entity_poly.entity_id
_entity_poly.type
_entity_poly.pdbx_seq_one_letter_code
_entity_poly.pdbx_strand_id
1 'polypeptide(L)'
;MIRAVYEYIYFNLYQWSVKVNGDKYYNNYSASLMMTLVMCINLTTLISIYHVLTDWPIPEGPRVKVAIVVVVILMSLANYKYFTYKDRGLRLVENYKVISGGRDRTGYITGALVFGSLAVLFLTWFIGMHFS
;
A
#
# COMPACT_ATOMS: atom_id res chain seq x y z
N MET A 1 -13.19 12.04 -2.89
CA MET A 1 -12.65 11.06 -3.86
C MET A 1 -11.47 10.27 -3.28
N ILE A 2 -10.37 10.92 -2.86
CA ILE A 2 -9.16 10.25 -2.32
C ILE A 2 -9.48 9.32 -1.14
N ARG A 3 -10.28 9.78 -0.16
CA ARG A 3 -10.69 8.96 0.98
C ARG A 3 -11.43 7.68 0.58
N ALA A 4 -12.31 7.74 -0.42
CA ALA A 4 -13.08 6.58 -0.86
C ALA A 4 -12.19 5.53 -1.54
N VAL A 5 -11.24 5.97 -2.38
CA VAL A 5 -10.23 5.10 -3.00
C VAL A 5 -9.36 4.44 -1.93
N TYR A 6 -8.88 5.23 -0.96
CA TYR A 6 -8.07 4.74 0.15
C TYR A 6 -8.79 3.67 0.99
N GLU A 7 -10.05 3.94 1.36
CA GLU A 7 -10.89 2.99 2.09
C GLU A 7 -11.22 1.74 1.26
N TYR A 8 -11.38 1.89 -0.07
CA TYR A 8 -11.60 0.77 -0.99
C TYR A 8 -10.37 -0.13 -1.10
N ILE A 9 -9.16 0.43 -1.24
CA ILE A 9 -7.92 -0.38 -1.27
C ILE A 9 -7.76 -1.15 0.04
N TYR A 10 -7.99 -0.52 1.18
CA TYR A 10 -7.95 -1.19 2.48
C TYR A 10 -8.95 -2.34 2.57
N PHE A 11 -10.20 -2.14 2.14
CA PHE A 11 -11.20 -3.20 2.09
C PHE A 11 -10.72 -4.39 1.24
N ASN A 12 -10.16 -4.12 0.06
CA ASN A 12 -9.67 -5.18 -0.81
C ASN A 12 -8.52 -5.97 -0.16
N LEU A 13 -7.56 -5.28 0.45
CA LEU A 13 -6.45 -5.89 1.19
C LEU A 13 -6.92 -6.71 2.40
N TYR A 14 -7.94 -6.22 3.10
CA TYR A 14 -8.56 -6.94 4.22
C TYR A 14 -9.22 -8.24 3.75
N GLN A 15 -10.03 -8.18 2.69
CA GLN A 15 -10.66 -9.38 2.11
C GLN A 15 -9.61 -10.38 1.62
N TRP A 16 -8.53 -9.90 1.01
CA TRP A 16 -7.40 -10.75 0.61
C TRP A 16 -6.72 -11.41 1.81
N SER A 17 -6.45 -10.65 2.89
CA SER A 17 -5.91 -11.21 4.14
C SER A 17 -6.83 -12.26 4.75
N VAL A 18 -8.14 -12.02 4.76
CA VAL A 18 -9.13 -13.01 5.23
C VAL A 18 -9.11 -14.27 4.36
N LYS A 19 -9.04 -14.13 3.03
CA LYS A 19 -8.99 -15.26 2.10
C LYS A 19 -7.73 -16.10 2.26
N VAL A 20 -6.58 -15.49 2.55
CA VAL A 20 -5.29 -16.16 2.68
C VAL A 20 -5.07 -16.72 4.09
N ASN A 21 -5.40 -15.95 5.13
CA ASN A 21 -5.06 -16.28 6.52
C ASN A 21 -6.26 -16.80 7.35
N GLY A 22 -7.49 -16.66 6.85
CA GLY A 22 -8.72 -17.04 7.54
C GLY A 22 -9.27 -15.95 8.49
N ASP A 23 -10.53 -16.13 8.92
CA ASP A 23 -11.29 -15.12 9.68
C ASP A 23 -10.75 -14.82 11.09
N LYS A 24 -10.07 -15.79 11.73
CA LYS A 24 -9.57 -15.67 13.12
C LYS A 24 -8.19 -15.01 13.22
N TYR A 25 -7.62 -14.56 12.10
CA TYR A 25 -6.31 -13.91 12.06
C TYR A 25 -6.39 -12.41 12.38
N TYR A 26 -5.25 -11.77 12.65
CA TYR A 26 -5.12 -10.32 12.83
C TYR A 26 -5.26 -9.55 11.50
N ASN A 27 -6.38 -9.75 10.80
CA ASN A 27 -6.61 -9.27 9.43
C ASN A 27 -6.60 -7.75 9.31
N ASN A 28 -7.08 -7.03 10.33
CA ASN A 28 -7.01 -5.56 10.37
C ASN A 28 -5.57 -5.05 10.40
N TYR A 29 -4.72 -5.71 11.17
CA TYR A 29 -3.29 -5.37 11.28
C TYR A 29 -2.57 -5.70 9.97
N SER A 30 -2.81 -6.91 9.43
CA SER A 30 -2.26 -7.35 8.14
C SER A 30 -2.64 -6.37 7.02
N ALA A 31 -3.93 -6.05 6.86
CA ALA A 31 -4.38 -5.10 5.85
C ALA A 31 -3.75 -3.70 6.01
N SER A 32 -3.57 -3.24 7.24
CA SER A 32 -2.91 -1.94 7.52
C SER A 32 -1.43 -1.95 7.14
N LEU A 33 -0.72 -3.05 7.40
CA LEU A 33 0.67 -3.23 6.97
C LEU A 33 0.79 -3.29 5.45
N MET A 34 -0.08 -4.06 4.79
CA MET A 34 -0.07 -4.14 3.32
C MET A 34 -0.41 -2.79 2.68
N MET A 35 -1.32 -2.02 3.27
CA MET A 35 -1.63 -0.67 2.82
C MET A 35 -0.43 0.26 2.94
N THR A 36 0.33 0.13 4.04
CA THR A 36 1.60 0.86 4.23
C THR A 36 2.62 0.46 3.17
N LEU A 37 2.77 -0.83 2.90
CA LEU A 37 3.67 -1.34 1.86
C LEU A 37 3.32 -0.79 0.47
N VAL A 38 2.04 -0.79 0.10
CA VAL A 38 1.56 -0.24 -1.17
C VAL A 38 1.89 1.25 -1.28
N MET A 39 1.70 2.02 -0.21
CA MET A 39 2.08 3.43 -0.19
C MET A 39 3.58 3.64 -0.33
N CYS A 40 4.39 2.84 0.39
CA CYS A 40 5.85 2.91 0.28
C CYS A 40 6.32 2.59 -1.15
N ILE A 41 5.81 1.53 -1.77
CA ILE A 41 6.17 1.17 -3.15
C ILE A 41 5.83 2.31 -4.10
N ASN A 42 4.60 2.84 -4.04
CA ASN A 42 4.18 3.94 -4.92
C ASN A 42 5.02 5.21 -4.70
N LEU A 43 5.33 5.56 -3.45
CA LEU A 43 6.18 6.71 -3.14
C LEU A 43 7.60 6.51 -3.67
N THR A 44 8.19 5.33 -3.46
CA THR A 44 9.51 4.99 -4.00
C THR A 44 9.51 5.05 -5.52
N THR A 45 8.47 4.52 -6.19
CA THR A 45 8.33 4.60 -7.65
C THR A 45 8.31 6.05 -8.13
N LEU A 46 7.53 6.93 -7.49
CA LEU A 46 7.49 8.35 -7.86
C LEU A 46 8.86 9.03 -7.68
N ILE A 47 9.56 8.74 -6.58
CA ILE A 47 10.91 9.26 -6.34
C ILE A 47 11.89 8.74 -7.39
N SER A 48 11.81 7.44 -7.73
CA SER A 48 12.66 6.85 -8.77
C SER A 48 12.39 7.46 -10.15
N ILE A 49 11.12 7.67 -10.52
CA ILE A 49 10.78 8.34 -11.79
C ILE A 49 11.35 9.76 -11.79
N TYR A 50 11.16 10.51 -10.71
CA TYR A 50 11.70 11.87 -10.60
C TYR A 50 13.22 11.89 -10.70
N HIS A 51 13.91 10.98 -10.02
CA HIS A 51 15.36 10.82 -10.09
C HIS A 51 15.84 10.57 -11.53
N VAL A 52 15.24 9.61 -12.24
CA VAL A 52 15.61 9.26 -13.62
C VAL A 52 15.32 10.41 -14.60
N LEU A 53 14.28 11.21 -14.37
CA LEU A 53 13.93 12.31 -15.28
C LEU A 53 14.73 13.61 -15.04
N THR A 54 15.26 13.81 -13.84
CA THR A 54 15.88 15.09 -13.44
C THR A 54 17.35 14.96 -13.03
N ASP A 55 17.89 13.74 -13.05
CA ASP A 55 19.19 13.38 -12.49
C ASP A 55 19.38 13.86 -11.04
N TRP A 56 18.27 14.03 -10.30
CA TRP A 56 18.32 14.55 -8.94
C TRP A 56 19.01 13.54 -8.02
N PRO A 57 20.14 13.86 -7.38
CA PRO A 57 20.90 12.89 -6.60
C PRO A 57 20.09 12.37 -5.41
N ILE A 58 20.04 11.05 -5.27
CA ILE A 58 19.42 10.41 -4.10
C ILE A 58 20.39 10.55 -2.92
N PRO A 59 19.97 11.15 -1.79
CA PRO A 59 20.88 11.37 -0.67
C PRO A 59 21.25 10.06 0.02
N GLU A 60 22.52 9.69 -0.04
CA GLU A 60 23.06 8.45 0.53
C GLU A 60 23.75 8.71 1.88
N GLY A 61 22.99 8.67 2.97
CA GLY A 61 23.52 8.86 4.31
C GLY A 61 22.84 7.99 5.36
N PRO A 62 23.55 7.52 6.41
CA PRO A 62 22.94 6.75 7.50
C PRO A 62 21.76 7.49 8.16
N ARG A 63 21.87 8.81 8.33
CA ARG A 63 20.79 9.66 8.86
C ARG A 63 19.54 9.63 8.00
N VAL A 64 19.71 9.62 6.67
CA VAL A 64 18.61 9.55 5.70
C VAL A 64 17.91 8.19 5.79
N LYS A 65 18.69 7.11 5.85
CA LYS A 65 18.16 5.75 6.01
C LYS A 65 17.33 5.62 7.29
N VAL A 66 17.83 6.16 8.42
CA VAL A 66 17.10 6.17 9.69
C VAL A 66 15.82 7.00 9.59
N ALA A 67 15.88 8.20 8.98
CA ALA A 67 14.70 9.04 8.79
C ALA A 67 13.61 8.33 7.97
N ILE A 68 13.98 7.64 6.88
CA ILE A 68 13.06 6.85 6.06
C ILE A 68 12.38 5.76 6.91
N VAL A 69 13.15 5.00 7.70
CA VAL A 69 12.58 3.95 8.57
C VAL A 69 11.58 4.54 9.57
N VAL A 70 11.91 5.67 10.20
CA VAL A 70 11.01 6.36 11.13
C VAL A 70 9.72 6.80 10.44
N VAL A 71 9.80 7.36 9.24
CA VAL A 71 8.63 7.77 8.45
C VAL A 71 7.74 6.56 8.13
N VAL A 72 8.31 5.42 7.74
CA VAL A 72 7.56 4.19 7.46
C VAL A 72 6.84 3.68 8.73
N ILE A 73 7.51 3.71 9.88
CA ILE A 73 6.90 3.32 11.16
C ILE A 73 5.74 4.25 11.51
N LEU A 74 5.92 5.57 11.41
CA LEU A 74 4.86 6.54 11.68
C LEU A 74 3.68 6.38 10.74
N MET A 75 3.94 6.11 9.45
CA MET A 75 2.90 5.85 8.46
C MET A 75 2.12 4.58 8.79
N SER A 76 2.80 3.50 9.18
CA SER A 76 2.18 2.26 9.63
C SER A 76 1.27 2.48 10.83
N LEU A 77 1.75 3.21 11.84
CA LEU A 77 0.99 3.56 13.03
C LEU A 77 -0.22 4.44 12.69
N ALA A 78 -0.07 5.40 11.78
CA ALA A 78 -1.15 6.26 11.33
C ALA A 78 -2.24 5.46 10.58
N ASN A 79 -1.85 4.57 9.67
CA ASN A 79 -2.76 3.68 8.96
C ASN A 79 -3.53 2.78 9.93
N TYR A 80 -2.82 2.11 10.83
CA TYR A 80 -3.43 1.24 11.83
C TYR A 80 -4.42 2.01 12.72
N LYS A 81 -4.01 3.16 13.29
CA LYS A 81 -4.88 4.00 14.11
C LYS A 81 -6.09 4.50 13.32
N TYR A 82 -5.93 4.91 12.07
CA TYR A 82 -7.03 5.42 11.25
C TYR A 82 -8.14 4.38 11.05
N PHE A 83 -7.78 3.13 10.79
CA PHE A 83 -8.74 2.04 10.54
C PHE A 83 -9.26 1.36 11.81
N THR A 84 -8.49 1.38 12.91
CA THR A 84 -8.97 0.88 14.21
C THR A 84 -9.79 1.90 14.99
N TYR A 85 -9.63 3.20 14.74
CA TYR A 85 -10.38 4.23 15.44
C TYR A 85 -11.89 4.09 15.22
N LYS A 86 -12.64 3.94 16.32
CA LYS A 86 -14.10 3.75 16.33
C LYS A 86 -14.56 2.61 15.40
N ASP A 87 -13.81 1.50 15.34
CA ASP A 87 -14.17 0.33 14.53
C ASP A 87 -14.43 0.65 13.05
N ARG A 88 -13.75 1.67 12.52
CA ARG A 88 -13.96 2.17 11.17
C ARG A 88 -13.71 1.09 10.12
N GLY A 89 -12.68 0.28 10.31
CA GLY A 89 -12.35 -0.86 9.46
C GLY A 89 -13.47 -1.91 9.41
N LEU A 90 -14.07 -2.24 10.55
CA LEU A 90 -15.18 -3.20 10.62
C LEU A 90 -16.42 -2.65 9.90
N ARG A 91 -16.77 -1.38 10.14
CA ARG A 91 -17.88 -0.70 9.45
C ARG A 91 -17.65 -0.61 7.95
N LEU A 92 -16.41 -0.38 7.52
CA LEU A 92 -16.03 -0.39 6.11
C LEU A 92 -16.23 -1.76 5.48
N VAL A 93 -15.79 -2.83 6.15
CA VAL A 93 -15.97 -4.20 5.68
C VAL A 93 -17.45 -4.54 5.55
N GLU A 94 -18.27 -4.17 6.51
CA GLU A 94 -19.72 -4.40 6.49
C GLU A 94 -20.40 -3.62 5.34
N ASN A 95 -20.11 -2.32 5.22
CA ASN A 95 -20.68 -1.48 4.16
C ASN A 95 -20.32 -1.98 2.77
N TYR A 96 -19.05 -2.34 2.53
CA TYR A 96 -18.60 -2.82 1.22
C TYR A 96 -18.97 -4.29 0.95
N LYS A 97 -19.16 -5.13 1.97
CA LYS A 97 -19.74 -6.48 1.80
C LYS A 97 -21.18 -6.41 1.26
N VAL A 98 -22.00 -5.52 1.80
CA VAL A 98 -23.40 -5.33 1.35
C VAL A 98 -23.44 -4.84 -0.10
N ILE A 99 -22.55 -3.92 -0.46
CA ILE A 99 -22.49 -3.32 -1.81
C ILE A 99 -21.92 -4.30 -2.85
N SER A 100 -20.99 -5.18 -2.48
CA SER A 100 -20.26 -6.02 -3.44
C SER A 100 -20.96 -7.33 -3.84
N GLY A 101 -22.08 -7.69 -3.20
CA GLY A 101 -23.00 -8.74 -3.67
C GLY A 101 -22.33 -10.09 -4.01
N GLY A 102 -21.23 -10.46 -3.33
CA GLY A 102 -20.56 -11.74 -3.52
C GLY A 102 -19.65 -11.89 -4.75
N ARG A 103 -19.29 -10.82 -5.48
CA ARG A 103 -18.29 -10.94 -6.57
C ARG A 103 -16.85 -10.90 -6.05
N ASP A 104 -16.21 -12.07 -6.07
CA ASP A 104 -14.79 -12.36 -5.73
C ASP A 104 -13.77 -11.73 -6.72
N ARG A 105 -13.99 -10.47 -7.17
CA ARG A 105 -13.04 -9.73 -8.02
C ARG A 105 -11.94 -9.01 -7.22
N THR A 106 -12.09 -9.01 -5.90
CA THR A 106 -11.25 -8.34 -4.91
C THR A 106 -9.78 -8.78 -4.98
N GLY A 107 -9.54 -10.08 -5.22
CA GLY A 107 -8.19 -10.64 -5.33
C GLY A 107 -7.42 -10.14 -6.55
N TYR A 108 -8.08 -10.04 -7.71
CA TYR A 108 -7.45 -9.57 -8.96
C TYR A 108 -7.11 -8.08 -8.89
N ILE A 109 -8.00 -7.26 -8.32
CA ILE A 109 -7.76 -5.82 -8.16
C ILE A 109 -6.59 -5.59 -7.21
N THR A 110 -6.58 -6.27 -6.07
CA THR A 110 -5.49 -6.17 -5.09
C THR A 110 -4.16 -6.61 -5.69
N GLY A 111 -4.15 -7.76 -6.38
CA GLY A 111 -2.97 -8.28 -7.05
C GLY A 111 -2.44 -7.32 -8.11
N ALA A 112 -3.32 -6.81 -8.98
CA ALA A 112 -2.93 -5.83 -9.99
C ALA A 112 -2.34 -4.55 -9.37
N LEU A 113 -2.89 -4.08 -8.25
CA LEU A 113 -2.41 -2.89 -7.57
C LEU A 113 -1.01 -3.10 -6.96
N VAL A 114 -0.80 -4.21 -6.25
CA VAL A 114 0.48 -4.54 -5.61
C VAL A 114 1.54 -4.90 -6.65
N PHE A 115 1.27 -5.89 -7.50
CA PHE A 115 2.22 -6.38 -8.51
C PHE A 115 2.43 -5.36 -9.63
N GLY A 116 1.40 -4.60 -10.01
CA GLY A 116 1.54 -3.51 -10.98
C GLY A 116 2.45 -2.40 -10.46
N SER A 117 2.28 -1.98 -9.20
CA SER A 117 3.17 -0.97 -8.59
C SER A 117 4.63 -1.46 -8.54
N LEU A 118 4.85 -2.74 -8.20
CA LEU A 118 6.18 -3.35 -8.23
C LEU A 118 6.76 -3.44 -9.64
N ALA A 119 5.96 -3.85 -10.63
CA ALA A 119 6.41 -3.94 -12.02
C ALA A 119 6.85 -2.58 -12.55
N VAL A 120 6.09 -1.52 -12.27
CA VAL A 120 6.45 -0.13 -12.66
C VAL A 120 7.74 0.32 -11.98
N LEU A 121 7.92 -0.02 -10.69
CA LEU A 121 9.17 0.26 -9.98
C LEU A 121 10.37 -0.41 -10.68
N PHE A 122 10.29 -1.72 -10.95
CA PHE A 122 11.36 -2.45 -11.64
C PHE A 122 11.65 -1.90 -13.03
N LEU A 123 10.61 -1.55 -13.80
CA LEU A 123 10.77 -0.94 -15.12
C LEU A 123 11.49 0.42 -15.04
N THR A 124 11.15 1.24 -14.04
CA THR A 124 11.79 2.55 -13.84
C THR A 124 13.28 2.40 -13.56
N TRP A 125 13.65 1.47 -12.67
CA TRP A 125 15.06 1.17 -12.38
C TRP A 125 15.80 0.56 -13.57
N PHE A 126 15.15 -0.33 -14.32
CA PHE A 126 15.73 -0.92 -15.53
C PHE A 126 16.05 0.15 -16.58
N ILE A 127 15.13 1.09 -16.79
CA ILE A 127 15.34 2.25 -17.68
C ILE A 127 16.50 3.10 -17.14
N GLY A 128 16.47 3.47 -15.85
CA GLY A 128 17.54 4.27 -15.24
C GLY A 128 18.94 3.68 -15.44
N MET A 129 19.10 2.36 -15.27
CA MET A 129 20.39 1.67 -15.48
C MET A 129 20.84 1.64 -16.95
N HIS A 130 19.93 1.75 -17.92
CA HIS A 130 20.28 1.75 -19.34
C HIS A 130 20.66 3.15 -19.85
N PHE A 131 20.19 4.21 -19.17
CA PHE A 131 20.42 5.60 -19.57
C PHE A 131 21.46 6.34 -18.70
N SER A 132 21.94 5.75 -17.59
CA SER A 132 23.10 6.25 -16.81
C SER A 132 24.40 5.59 -17.25
#